data_AF-A0A920HKX4-F1
#
_entry.id   AF-A0A920HKX4-F1
#
_cell.length_a   1.000
_cell.length_b   1.000
_cell.length_c   1.000
_cell.angle_alpha   90.00
_cell.angle_beta   90.00
_cell.angle_gamma   90.00
#
_symmetry.space_group_name_H-M   'P 1'
#
loop_
_entity.id
_entity.type
_entity.pdbx_description
1 polymer ?
#
loop_
_entity_poly.entity_id
_entity_poly.type
_entity_poly.pdbx_seq_one_letter_code
_entity_poly.pdbx_strand_id
1 'polypeptide(L)' 'MKITNKIKKPISHELKIFEKQFYRSISSKVKLLDFILIYILKRKGKQIRPTLVLLFAKMFSKKEN' A
#
# COMPACT_ATOMS: atom_id res chain seq x y z
N MET A 1 6.97 2.73 -21.07
CA MET A 1 6.55 1.94 -19.88
C MET A 1 7.21 2.51 -18.63
N LYS A 2 6.45 3.05 -17.66
CA LYS A 2 7.04 3.73 -16.48
C LYS A 2 7.81 2.72 -15.61
N ILE A 3 9.05 3.07 -15.22
CA ILE A 3 9.95 2.26 -14.38
C ILE A 3 9.28 1.81 -13.07
N THR A 4 8.41 2.66 -12.52
CA THR A 4 7.61 2.37 -11.32
C THR A 4 6.78 1.09 -11.43
N ASN A 5 6.27 0.77 -12.62
CA ASN A 5 5.45 -0.43 -12.81
C ASN A 5 6.32 -1.70 -12.82
N LYS A 6 7.57 -1.61 -13.29
CA LYS A 6 8.53 -2.73 -13.19
C LYS A 6 8.88 -3.02 -11.74
N ILE A 7 9.12 -1.99 -10.93
CA ILE A 7 9.45 -2.10 -9.50
C ILE A 7 8.30 -2.69 -8.69
N LYS A 8 7.05 -2.31 -9.00
CA LYS A 8 5.86 -2.83 -8.29
C LYS A 8 5.42 -4.23 -8.74
N LYS A 9 5.85 -4.70 -9.92
CA LYS A 9 5.50 -6.02 -10.47
C LYS A 9 5.67 -7.18 -9.47
N PRO A 10 6.82 -7.36 -8.79
CA PRO A 10 7.02 -8.47 -7.86
C PRO A 10 6.12 -8.43 -6.62
N ILE A 11 5.58 -7.27 -6.24
CA ILE A 11 4.79 -7.10 -5.01
C ILE A 11 3.31 -6.75 -5.29
N SER A 12 2.86 -6.95 -6.53
CA SER A 12 1.53 -6.49 -6.98
C SER A 12 0.38 -7.11 -6.19
N HIS A 13 0.52 -8.37 -5.79
CA HIS A 13 -0.49 -9.09 -5.01
C HIS A 13 -0.55 -8.56 -3.57
N GLU A 14 0.59 -8.46 -2.92
CA GLU A 14 0.78 -7.98 -1.56
C GLU A 14 0.35 -6.51 -1.44
N LEU A 15 0.62 -5.70 -2.46
CA LEU A 15 0.19 -4.30 -2.52
C LEU A 15 -1.34 -4.18 -2.56
N LYS A 16 -2.06 -5.06 -3.25
CA LYS A 16 -3.54 -5.08 -3.23
C LYS A 16 -4.10 -5.42 -1.85
N ILE A 17 -3.48 -6.39 -1.16
CA ILE A 17 -3.86 -6.76 0.21
C ILE A 17 -3.60 -5.60 1.15
N PHE A 18 -2.42 -4.99 1.06
CA PHE A 18 -2.04 -3.81 1.83
C PHE A 18 -3.06 -2.68 1.65
N GLU A 19 -3.47 -2.35 0.42
CA GLU A 19 -4.43 -1.26 0.18
C GLU A 19 -5.79 -1.51 0.85
N LYS A 20 -6.29 -2.75 0.79
CA LYS A 20 -7.54 -3.13 1.44
C LYS A 20 -7.44 -3.00 2.96
N GLN A 21 -6.34 -3.48 3.53
CA GLN A 21 -6.12 -3.41 4.98
C GLN A 21 -5.89 -1.97 5.45
N PHE A 22 -5.13 -1.20 4.68
CA PHE A 22 -4.85 0.21 4.96
C PHE A 22 -6.14 1.04 5.01
N TYR A 23 -7.04 0.84 4.04
CA TYR A 23 -8.35 1.51 4.05
C TYR A 23 -9.15 1.16 5.31
N ARG A 24 -9.23 -0.12 5.66
CA ARG A 24 -9.95 -0.59 6.86
C ARG A 24 -9.34 -0.07 8.16
N SER A 25 -8.01 0.05 8.23
CA SER A 25 -7.33 0.55 9.43
C SER A 25 -7.53 2.04 9.67
N ILE A 26 -7.84 2.80 8.61
CA ILE A 26 -8.00 4.26 8.67
C ILE A 26 -9.47 4.65 8.82
N SER A 27 -10.42 3.84 8.32
CA SER A 27 -11.85 4.17 8.38
C SER A 27 -12.33 4.51 9.80
N SER A 28 -13.17 5.52 9.92
CA SER A 28 -13.70 5.99 11.20
C SER A 28 -15.22 5.87 11.27
N LYS A 29 -15.76 5.71 12.48
CA LYS A 29 -17.22 5.71 12.73
C LYS A 29 -17.85 7.09 12.58
N VAL A 30 -17.04 8.16 12.64
CA VAL A 30 -17.52 9.55 12.53
C VAL A 30 -17.55 9.96 11.06
N LYS A 31 -18.75 10.24 10.52
CA LYS A 31 -18.98 10.54 9.09
C LYS A 31 -18.08 11.65 8.54
N LEU A 32 -17.96 12.78 9.24
CA LEU A 32 -17.15 13.91 8.78
C LEU A 32 -15.66 13.53 8.65
N LEU A 33 -15.14 12.81 9.63
CA LEU A 33 -13.77 12.32 9.63
C LEU A 33 -13.55 11.31 8.50
N ASP A 34 -14.49 10.38 8.29
CA ASP A 34 -14.41 9.40 7.21
C ASP A 34 -14.38 10.06 5.82
N PHE A 35 -15.16 11.13 5.61
CA PHE A 35 -15.07 11.93 4.39
C PHE A 35 -13.67 12.51 4.17
N ILE A 36 -13.10 13.19 5.17
CA ILE A 36 -11.75 13.77 5.08
C ILE A 36 -10.71 12.68 4.74
N LEU A 37 -10.81 11.53 5.42
CA LEU A 37 -9.90 10.40 5.21
C LEU A 37 -10.01 9.83 3.78
N ILE A 38 -11.22 9.65 3.24
CA ILE A 38 -11.43 9.21 1.86
C ILE A 38 -10.77 10.19 0.87
N TYR A 39 -10.88 11.50 1.10
CA TYR A 39 -10.23 12.51 0.26
C TYR A 39 -8.70 12.42 0.29
N ILE A 40 -8.12 12.22 1.48
CA ILE A 40 -6.67 12.03 1.64
C ILE A 40 -6.23 10.75 0.91
N LEU A 41 -6.96 9.64 1.08
CA LEU A 41 -6.65 8.34 0.49
C LEU A 41 -6.75 8.30 -1.05
N LYS A 42 -7.68 9.06 -1.63
CA LYS A 42 -7.80 9.19 -3.10
C LYS A 42 -6.53 9.75 -3.73
N ARG A 43 -5.74 10.55 -3.01
CA ARG A 43 -4.44 11.06 -3.48
C ARG A 43 -3.32 10.07 -3.16
N LYS A 44 -3.33 8.91 -3.82
CA LYS A 44 -2.38 7.79 -3.59
C LYS A 44 -0.88 8.12 -3.76
N GLY A 45 -0.52 9.26 -4.36
CA GLY A 45 0.87 9.64 -4.60
C GLY A 45 1.66 8.57 -5.35
N LYS A 46 2.99 8.55 -5.20
CA LYS A 46 3.85 7.53 -5.83
C LYS A 46 3.87 6.19 -5.06
N GLN A 47 3.33 6.16 -3.84
CA GLN A 47 3.34 4.99 -2.92
C GLN A 47 4.76 4.42 -2.66
N ILE A 48 5.78 5.28 -2.58
CA ILE A 48 7.19 4.85 -2.43
C ILE A 48 7.39 4.11 -1.10
N ARG A 49 6.87 4.65 0.01
CA ARG A 49 7.01 4.06 1.36
C ARG A 49 6.50 2.62 1.45
N PRO A 50 5.22 2.31 1.11
CA PRO A 50 4.73 0.93 1.17
C PRO A 50 5.41 0.01 0.15
N THR A 51 5.78 0.54 -1.04
CA THR A 51 6.51 -0.24 -2.04
C THR A 51 7.86 -0.71 -1.49
N LEU A 52 8.61 0.17 -0.82
CA LEU A 52 9.92 -0.14 -0.25
C LEU A 52 9.83 -1.21 0.84
N VAL A 53 8.89 -1.05 1.77
CA VAL A 53 8.67 -2.01 2.87
C VAL A 53 8.29 -3.38 2.34
N LEU A 54 7.36 -3.47 1.39
CA LEU A 54 6.93 -4.74 0.80
C LEU A 54 8.04 -5.43 0.00
N LEU A 55 8.88 -4.66 -0.70
CA LEU A 55 10.04 -5.21 -1.42
C LEU A 55 11.06 -5.82 -0.45
N PHE A 56 11.41 -5.10 0.63
CA PHE A 56 12.32 -5.64 1.64
C PHE A 56 11.73 -6.86 2.35
N ALA A 57 10.46 -6.80 2.75
CA ALA A 57 9.77 -7.94 3.34
C ALA A 57 9.84 -9.16 2.42
N LYS A 58 9.56 -8.99 1.12
CA LYS A 58 9.65 -10.09 0.13
C LYS A 58 11.08 -10.61 -0.06
N MET A 59 12.07 -9.73 0.03
CA MET A 59 13.49 -10.10 -0.09
C MET A 59 13.98 -10.91 1.11
N PHE A 60 13.56 -10.54 2.33
CA PHE A 60 14.01 -11.20 3.57
C PHE A 60 13.13 -12.38 4.00
N SER A 61 11.84 -12.40 3.62
CA SER A 61 10.91 -13.50 3.95
C SER A 61 11.31 -14.84 3.34
N LYS A 62 12.22 -14.87 2.36
CA LYS A 62 12.74 -16.11 1.76
C LYS A 62 14.01 -16.61 2.45
N LYS A 63 14.39 -16.04 3.61
CA LYS A 63 15.57 -16.39 4.38
C LYS A 63 15.22 -17.11 5.69
N GLU A 64 14.27 -18.04 5.63
CA GLU A 64 14.21 -19.15 6.58
C GLU A 64 14.28 -20.43 5.75
N ASN A 65 15.24 -21.27 6.11
CA ASN A 65 15.41 -22.63 5.62
C ASN A 65 14.20 -23.48 6.00
#